data_AF-A0A2S1SEX5-F1
#
_entry.id   AF-A0A2S1SEX5-F1
#
_cell.length_a   1.000
_cell.length_b   1.000
_cell.length_c   1.000
_cell.angle_alpha   90.00
_cell.angle_beta   90.00
_cell.angle_gamma   90.00
#
_symmetry.space_group_name_H-M   'P 1'
#
loop_
_entity.id
_entity.type
_entity.pdbx_description
1 polymer ?
#
loop_
_entity_poly.entity_id
_entity_poly.type
_entity_poly.pdbx_seq_one_letter_code
_entity_poly.pdbx_strand_id
1 'polypeptide(L)' 'MSERWKFQLKMGFFWGMSMSVFQLIFEMNKTPIGEQLSDGWFYLAMLAQILVGTFVIGYFSWSEKIKKQ' A
#
# COMPACT_ATOMS: atom_id res chain seq x y z
N MET A 1 11.70 -1.12 -17.98
CA MET A 1 11.44 -1.39 -16.54
C MET A 1 11.68 -2.86 -16.27
N SER A 2 12.53 -3.22 -15.30
CA SER A 2 12.82 -4.64 -15.00
C SER A 2 11.57 -5.34 -14.44
N GLU A 3 11.49 -6.67 -14.60
CA GLU A 3 10.39 -7.47 -14.05
C GLU A 3 10.24 -7.30 -12.54
N ARG A 4 11.39 -7.19 -11.84
CA ARG A 4 11.44 -6.86 -10.42
C ARG A 4 10.66 -5.59 -10.10
N TRP A 5 10.97 -4.49 -10.78
CA TRP A 5 10.32 -3.21 -10.53
C TRP A 5 8.82 -3.25 -10.81
N LYS A 6 8.41 -3.94 -11.88
CA LYS A 6 6.98 -4.16 -12.18
C LYS A 6 6.27 -4.93 -11.06
N PHE A 7 6.92 -5.99 -10.55
CA PHE A 7 6.38 -6.80 -9.45
C PHE A 7 6.28 -6.00 -8.15
N GLN A 8 7.33 -5.27 -7.79
CA GLN A 8 7.36 -4.45 -6.56
C GLN A 8 6.28 -3.37 -6.58
N LEU A 9 6.10 -2.66 -7.69
CA LEU A 9 5.05 -1.66 -7.82
C LEU A 9 3.65 -2.27 -7.75
N LYS A 10 3.42 -3.43 -8.40
CA LYS A 10 2.12 -4.12 -8.33
C LYS A 10 1.79 -4.55 -6.90
N MET A 11 2.77 -5.13 -6.20
CA MET A 11 2.61 -5.57 -4.81
C MET A 11 2.41 -4.38 -3.87
N GLY A 12 3.21 -3.33 -4.02
CA GLY A 12 3.11 -2.14 -3.18
C GLY A 12 1.83 -1.35 -3.39
N PHE A 13 1.38 -1.24 -4.64
CA PHE A 13 0.08 -0.64 -4.94
C PHE A 13 -1.07 -1.44 -4.35
N PHE A 14 -1.07 -2.77 -4.55
CA PHE A 14 -2.09 -3.65 -3.98
C PHE A 14 -2.13 -3.56 -2.45
N TRP A 15 -0.96 -3.60 -1.81
CA TRP A 15 -0.84 -3.47 -0.36
C TRP A 15 -1.31 -2.11 0.15
N GLY A 16 -0.80 -1.01 -0.42
CA GLY A 16 -1.13 0.33 0.00
C GLY A 16 -2.61 0.66 -0.15
N MET A 17 -3.22 0.28 -1.29
CA MET A 17 -4.67 0.42 -1.47
C MET A 17 -5.45 -0.38 -0.42
N SER A 18 -5.04 -1.63 -0.15
CA SER A 18 -5.71 -2.46 0.85
C SER A 18 -5.62 -1.85 2.25
N MET A 19 -4.44 -1.37 2.64
CA MET A 19 -4.23 -0.72 3.94
C MET A 19 -5.05 0.56 4.09
N SER A 20 -5.14 1.37 3.03
CA SER A 20 -5.95 2.59 3.05
C SER A 20 -7.44 2.30 3.14
N VAL A 21 -7.92 1.23 2.47
CA VAL A 21 -9.31 0.75 2.64
C VAL A 21 -9.57 0.27 4.06
N PHE A 22 -8.64 -0.49 4.65
CA PHE A 22 -8.78 -0.90 6.06
C PHE A 22 -8.81 0.30 7.00
N GLN A 23 -7.94 1.29 6.79
CA GLN A 23 -7.93 2.52 7.58
C GLN A 23 -9.30 3.22 7.54
N LEU A 24 -9.89 3.37 6.35
CA LEU A 24 -11.23 3.96 6.19
C LEU A 24 -12.28 3.20 7.01
N ILE A 25 -12.28 1.87 6.94
CA ILE A 25 -13.26 1.03 7.65
C ILE A 25 -13.04 1.09 9.17
N PHE A 26 -11.80 1.02 9.64
CA PHE A 26 -11.47 1.03 11.06
C PHE A 26 -11.75 2.39 11.71
N GLU A 27 -11.47 3.48 11.00
CA GLU A 27 -11.69 4.84 11.51
C GLU A 27 -13.12 5.35 11.26
N MET A 28 -13.95 4.64 10.49
CA MET A 28 -15.34 5.03 10.19
C MET A 28 -16.18 5.30 11.45
N ASN A 29 -15.88 4.64 12.57
CA ASN A 29 -16.55 4.87 13.85
C ASN A 29 -16.15 6.19 14.53
N LYS A 30 -15.02 6.79 14.13
CA LYS A 30 -14.50 8.05 14.69
C LYS A 30 -14.79 9.23 13.75
N THR A 31 -14.52 9.05 12.46
CA THR A 31 -14.64 10.07 11.43
C THR A 31 -15.41 9.49 10.24
N PRO A 32 -16.45 10.16 9.73
CA PRO A 32 -17.15 9.72 8.54
C PRO A 32 -16.20 9.58 7.35
N ILE A 33 -16.43 8.56 6.50
CA ILE A 33 -15.59 8.29 5.31
C ILE A 33 -15.45 9.53 4.41
N GLY A 34 -16.53 10.31 4.24
CA GLY A 34 -16.50 11.54 3.42
C GLY A 34 -15.55 12.61 3.95
N GLU A 35 -15.39 12.71 5.26
CA GLU A 35 -14.43 13.64 5.88
C GLU A 35 -13.00 13.10 5.78
N GLN A 36 -12.80 11.80 5.98
CA GLN A 36 -11.48 11.18 5.83
C GLN A 36 -10.93 11.30 4.40
N LEU A 37 -11.79 11.13 3.39
CA LEU A 37 -11.41 11.30 1.98
C LEU A 37 -11.19 12.76 1.60
N SER A 38 -11.64 13.71 2.42
CA SER A 38 -11.38 15.13 2.25
C SER A 38 -10.10 15.59 2.97
N ASP A 39 -9.54 14.74 3.84
CA ASP A 39 -8.32 15.03 4.59
C ASP A 39 -7.07 14.75 3.74
N GLY A 40 -6.22 15.76 3.58
CA GLY A 40 -4.93 15.63 2.89
C GLY A 40 -3.98 14.64 3.59
N TRP A 41 -4.12 14.46 4.90
CA TRP A 41 -3.29 13.52 5.66
C TRP A 41 -3.56 12.07 5.26
N PHE A 42 -4.80 11.74 4.93
CA PHE A 42 -5.16 10.41 4.45
C PHE A 42 -4.38 10.02 3.19
N TYR A 43 -4.28 10.93 2.21
CA TYR A 43 -3.54 10.66 0.97
C TYR A 43 -2.03 10.58 1.18
N LEU A 44 -1.49 11.35 2.13
CA LEU A 44 -0.07 11.27 2.50
C LEU A 44 0.24 9.92 3.17
N ALA A 45 -0.63 9.47 4.09
CA ALA A 45 -0.53 8.16 4.70
C ALA A 45 -0.66 7.04 3.65
N MET A 46 -1.61 7.14 2.73
CA MET A 46 -1.79 6.19 1.62
C MET A 46 -0.53 6.12 0.74
N LEU A 47 0.06 7.26 0.36
CA LEU A 47 1.31 7.28 -0.40
C LEU A 47 2.46 6.63 0.38
N ALA A 48 2.58 6.92 1.68
CA ALA A 48 3.58 6.28 2.54
C ALA A 48 3.37 4.76 2.59
N GLN A 49 2.12 4.29 2.72
CA GLN A 49 1.77 2.87 2.72
C GLN A 49 2.11 2.19 1.38
N ILE A 50 1.87 2.85 0.24
CA ILE A 50 2.25 2.35 -1.09
C ILE A 50 3.77 2.26 -1.23
N LEU A 51 4.52 3.27 -0.78
CA LEU A 51 5.98 3.26 -0.82
C LEU A 51 6.54 2.15 0.08
N VAL A 52 6.06 2.03 1.31
CA VAL A 52 6.44 0.95 2.24
C VAL A 52 6.10 -0.42 1.64
N GLY A 53 4.89 -0.59 1.08
CA GLY A 53 4.50 -1.81 0.41
C GLY A 53 5.40 -2.15 -0.79
N THR A 54 5.84 -1.15 -1.55
CA THR A 54 6.70 -1.33 -2.73
C THR A 54 8.11 -1.75 -2.32
N PHE A 55 8.71 -1.02 -1.37
CA PHE A 55 10.11 -1.20 -0.98
C PHE A 55 10.33 -2.30 0.04
N VAL A 56 9.40 -2.51 0.98
CA VAL A 56 9.52 -3.54 2.01
C VAL A 56 8.90 -4.84 1.48
N ILE A 57 7.57 -4.86 1.31
CA ILE A 57 6.84 -6.08 0.96
C ILE A 57 7.21 -6.55 -0.44
N GLY A 58 7.26 -5.64 -1.42
CA GLY A 58 7.66 -5.97 -2.79
C GLY A 58 9.08 -6.54 -2.86
N TYR A 59 10.02 -6.01 -2.07
CA TYR A 59 11.41 -6.51 -2.04
C TYR A 59 11.52 -7.89 -1.40
N PHE A 60 10.88 -8.11 -0.25
CA PHE A 60 10.87 -9.42 0.42
C PHE A 60 10.17 -10.47 -0.43
N SER A 61 9.00 -10.14 -0.99
CA SER A 61 8.23 -11.04 -1.86
C SER A 61 8.99 -11.40 -3.15
N TRP A 62 9.74 -10.45 -3.72
CA TRP A 62 10.60 -10.72 -4.88
C TRP A 62 11.78 -11.62 -4.53
N SER A 63 12.40 -11.39 -3.37
CA SER A 63 13.50 -12.22 -2.87
C SER A 63 13.04 -13.66 -2.63
N GLU A 64 11.83 -13.86 -2.10
CA GLU A 64 11.22 -15.19 -1.97
C GLU A 64 10.87 -15.83 -3.33
N LYS A 65 10.34 -15.05 -4.27
CA LYS A 65 10.05 -15.54 -5.63
C LYS A 65 11.32 -16.05 -6.32
N ILE A 66 12.45 -15.34 -6.18
CA ILE A 66 13.74 -15.80 -6.73
C ILE A 66 14.20 -17.09 -6.05
N LYS A 67 14.05 -17.22 -4.72
CA LYS A 67 14.44 -18.44 -4.00
C LYS A 67 13.60 -19.67 -4.34
N LYS A 68 12.37 -19.47 -4.82
CA LYS A 68 11.45 -20.54 -5.24
C LYS A 68 11.55 -20.91 -6.73
N GLN A 69 12.28 -20.14 -7.53
CA GLN A 69 12.63 -20.48 -8.92
C GLN A 69 13.97 -21.19 -8.96
#